data_AF-A0A6V8P402-F1
#
_entry.id   AF-A0A6V8P402-F1
#
_cell.length_a   1.000
_cell.length_b   1.000
_cell.length_c   1.000
_cell.angle_alpha   90.00
_cell.angle_beta   90.00
_cell.angle_gamma   90.00
#
_symmetry.space_group_name_H-M   'P 1'
#
loop_
_entity.id
_entity.type
_entity.pdbx_description
1 polymer ?
#
loop_
_entity_poly.entity_id
_entity_poly.type
_entity_poly.pdbx_seq_one_letter_code
_entity_poly.pdbx_strand_id
1 'polypeptide(L)'
;MLTEGNQVTEKGKYIYCIIGINEDRNFGSMGIGGRGDEVYTVCYQDLAAVISDSPIMKYPIRRDNTLAHQLVMEEVMKNYTLLPVRFGTIAESKNGIAPEERIKEKVLKGRYTEFKNLLRDMDNKIELGVRALWKNMNAIFQEIVDENKKIKQLR
;
A
#
# COMPACT_ATOMS: atom_id res chain seq x y z
N MET A 1 -9.69 -22.77 35.80
CA MET A 1 -10.48 -22.39 34.60
C MET A 1 -11.01 -20.98 34.83
N LEU A 2 -10.32 -19.99 34.28
CA LEU A 2 -10.84 -18.63 34.18
C LEU A 2 -11.05 -18.38 32.69
N THR A 3 -12.29 -18.06 32.34
CA THR A 3 -12.77 -17.79 30.99
C THR A 3 -12.02 -16.60 30.39
N GLU A 4 -11.26 -16.84 29.33
CA GLU A 4 -10.72 -15.77 28.48
C GLU A 4 -11.91 -15.01 27.86
N GLY A 5 -12.06 -13.76 28.27
CA GLY A 5 -13.02 -12.85 27.67
C GLY A 5 -12.69 -12.68 26.20
N ASN A 6 -13.62 -13.08 25.34
CA ASN A 6 -13.59 -12.83 23.91
C ASN A 6 -13.59 -11.31 23.70
N GLN A 7 -12.39 -10.71 23.54
CA GLN A 7 -12.27 -9.31 23.17
C GLN A 7 -12.86 -9.17 21.78
N VAL A 8 -14.04 -8.55 21.68
CA VAL A 8 -14.62 -8.12 20.42
C VAL A 8 -13.62 -7.17 19.80
N THR A 9 -12.81 -7.68 18.88
CA THR A 9 -11.86 -6.86 18.13
C THR A 9 -12.70 -5.98 17.22
N GLU A 10 -12.67 -4.67 17.44
CA GLU A 10 -13.46 -3.75 16.63
C GLU A 10 -13.11 -3.98 15.15
N LYS A 11 -14.14 -4.19 14.33
CA LYS A 11 -14.00 -4.54 12.91
C LYS A 11 -13.81 -3.27 12.08
N GLY A 12 -12.72 -3.24 11.32
CA GLY A 12 -12.44 -2.23 10.32
C GLY A 12 -12.21 -2.86 8.95
N LYS A 13 -11.82 -2.03 7.99
CA LYS A 13 -11.42 -2.44 6.65
C LYS A 13 -9.98 -2.02 6.40
N TYR A 14 -9.12 -2.98 6.10
CA TYR A 14 -7.77 -2.69 5.65
C TYR A 14 -7.82 -2.23 4.19
N ILE A 15 -7.15 -1.14 3.85
CA ILE A 15 -7.12 -0.59 2.49
C ILE A 15 -5.75 -0.90 1.87
N TYR A 16 -5.75 -1.51 0.68
CA TYR A 16 -4.52 -1.88 -0.04
C TYR A 16 -4.13 -0.84 -1.09
N CYS A 17 -5.07 -0.51 -1.97
CA CYS A 17 -4.86 0.42 -3.07
C CYS A 17 -6.17 0.97 -3.59
N ILE A 18 -6.07 1.91 -4.53
CA ILE A 18 -7.17 2.46 -5.30
C ILE A 18 -6.95 2.10 -6.77
N ILE A 19 -8.00 1.65 -7.45
CA ILE A 19 -7.98 1.26 -8.87
C ILE A 19 -9.10 1.94 -9.64
N GLY A 20 -8.95 2.01 -10.97
CA GLY A 20 -10.00 2.46 -11.89
C GLY A 20 -10.88 1.29 -12.31
N ILE A 21 -12.08 1.20 -11.76
CA ILE A 21 -13.08 0.18 -12.07
C ILE A 21 -14.47 0.68 -11.63
N ASN A 22 -15.54 0.26 -12.31
CA ASN A 22 -16.92 0.62 -11.99
C ASN A 22 -17.80 -0.59 -11.62
N GLU A 23 -17.18 -1.75 -11.38
CA GLU A 23 -17.85 -3.00 -11.03
C GLU A 23 -17.19 -3.63 -9.81
N ASP A 24 -17.96 -4.44 -9.07
CA ASP A 24 -17.44 -5.14 -7.90
C ASP A 24 -16.54 -6.30 -8.32
N ARG A 25 -15.40 -6.42 -7.66
CA ARG A 25 -14.42 -7.48 -7.90
C ARG A 25 -13.93 -8.10 -6.60
N ASN A 26 -13.76 -9.42 -6.62
CA ASN A 26 -13.16 -10.21 -5.55
C ASN A 26 -11.79 -10.73 -6.05
N PHE A 27 -10.77 -10.66 -5.20
CA PHE A 27 -9.38 -11.06 -5.47
C PHE A 27 -8.96 -12.30 -4.66
N GLY A 28 -9.91 -12.95 -3.99
CA GLY A 28 -9.74 -14.16 -3.22
C GLY A 28 -9.38 -13.93 -1.75
N SER A 29 -9.21 -15.04 -1.03
CA SER A 29 -8.94 -15.12 0.41
C SER A 29 -7.47 -14.88 0.74
N MET A 30 -6.95 -13.70 0.38
CA MET A 30 -5.54 -13.32 0.57
C MET A 30 -5.34 -12.10 1.47
N GLY A 31 -6.35 -11.75 2.26
CA GLY A 31 -6.30 -10.63 3.18
C GLY A 31 -5.17 -10.73 4.22
N ILE A 32 -4.69 -9.56 4.65
CA ILE A 32 -3.61 -9.40 5.63
C ILE A 32 -3.98 -10.00 6.99
N GLY A 33 -2.98 -10.55 7.68
CA GLY A 33 -3.13 -11.09 9.03
C GLY A 33 -3.46 -12.58 9.10
N GLY A 34 -3.38 -13.30 7.97
CA GLY A 34 -3.38 -14.77 7.94
C GLY A 34 -4.73 -15.44 8.27
N ARG A 35 -5.81 -14.66 8.29
CA ARG A 35 -7.17 -15.14 8.62
C ARG A 35 -7.94 -15.67 7.40
N GLY A 36 -7.39 -15.52 6.20
CA GLY A 36 -8.08 -15.87 4.95
C GLY A 36 -9.23 -14.92 4.60
N ASP A 37 -9.18 -13.68 5.08
CA ASP A 37 -10.20 -12.68 4.77
C ASP A 37 -10.23 -12.42 3.25
N GLU A 38 -11.43 -12.28 2.70
CA GLU A 38 -11.60 -11.95 1.29
C GLU A 38 -11.14 -10.53 1.00
N VAL A 39 -10.46 -10.38 -0.13
CA VAL A 39 -10.09 -9.08 -0.70
C VAL A 39 -11.10 -8.73 -1.78
N TYR A 40 -11.74 -7.57 -1.65
CA TYR A 40 -12.80 -7.12 -2.56
C TYR A 40 -12.78 -5.60 -2.74
N THR A 41 -13.58 -5.10 -3.67
CA THR A 41 -13.70 -3.67 -3.96
C THR A 41 -14.86 -3.00 -3.23
N VAL A 42 -14.65 -1.74 -2.85
CA VAL A 42 -15.75 -0.79 -2.58
C VAL A 42 -15.71 0.29 -3.64
N CYS A 43 -16.80 0.42 -4.40
CA CYS A 43 -16.87 1.25 -5.59
C CYS A 43 -17.51 2.63 -5.34
N TYR A 44 -16.98 3.65 -6.03
CA TYR A 44 -17.59 4.96 -6.22
C TYR A 44 -17.34 5.42 -7.66
N GLN A 45 -18.41 5.47 -8.47
CA GLN A 45 -18.32 5.76 -9.89
C GLN A 45 -17.36 4.79 -10.60
N ASP A 46 -16.29 5.28 -11.21
CA ASP A 46 -15.27 4.50 -11.90
C ASP A 46 -13.95 4.39 -11.11
N LEU A 47 -14.02 4.59 -9.78
CA LEU A 47 -12.96 4.30 -8.83
C LEU A 47 -13.41 3.22 -7.83
N ALA A 48 -12.47 2.38 -7.41
CA ALA A 48 -12.69 1.51 -6.27
C ALA A 48 -11.48 1.48 -5.33
N ALA A 49 -11.76 1.30 -4.04
CA ALA A 49 -10.76 0.91 -3.06
C ALA A 49 -10.73 -0.62 -2.96
N VAL A 50 -9.55 -1.21 -3.05
CA VAL A 50 -9.35 -2.65 -2.76
C VAL A 50 -9.14 -2.80 -1.25
N ILE A 51 -10.00 -3.59 -0.61
CA ILE A 51 -10.06 -3.73 0.84
C ILE A 51 -10.23 -5.18 1.28
N SER A 52 -9.98 -5.45 2.56
CA SER A 52 -10.40 -6.68 3.23
C SER A 52 -10.88 -6.38 4.64
N ASP A 53 -11.62 -7.33 5.22
CA ASP A 53 -11.94 -7.28 6.64
C ASP A 53 -10.66 -7.32 7.48
N SER A 54 -10.63 -6.57 8.56
CA SER A 54 -9.49 -6.51 9.48
C SER A 54 -9.90 -6.04 10.87
N PRO A 55 -9.29 -6.55 11.95
CA PRO A 55 -9.35 -5.87 13.24
C PRO A 55 -8.73 -4.46 13.14
N ILE A 56 -9.21 -3.53 13.94
CA ILE A 56 -8.61 -2.21 14.11
C ILE A 56 -7.38 -2.36 15.02
N MET A 57 -6.22 -2.52 14.39
CA MET A 57 -4.95 -2.70 15.08
C MET A 57 -3.79 -2.09 14.30
N LYS A 58 -2.68 -1.83 14.98
CA LYS A 58 -1.43 -1.48 14.33
C LYS A 58 -0.72 -2.75 13.88
N TYR A 59 -0.77 -3.05 12.58
CA TYR A 59 -0.01 -4.17 12.02
C TYR A 59 1.50 -3.90 12.17
N PRO A 60 2.26 -4.83 12.79
CA PRO A 60 3.70 -4.70 12.85
C PRO A 60 4.29 -4.90 11.45
N ILE A 61 5.35 -4.14 11.14
CA ILE A 61 6.12 -4.26 9.89
C ILE A 61 6.99 -5.52 9.99
N ARG A 62 6.34 -6.67 9.87
CA ARG A 62 6.94 -7.99 9.85
C ARG A 62 6.79 -8.60 8.46
N ARG A 63 7.70 -9.51 8.13
CA ARG A 63 7.82 -10.13 6.81
C ARG A 63 6.49 -10.74 6.34
N ASP A 64 5.79 -11.45 7.23
CA ASP A 64 4.48 -12.06 6.95
C ASP A 64 3.43 -11.03 6.55
N ASN A 65 3.25 -9.96 7.33
CA ASN A 65 2.27 -8.93 7.03
C ASN A 65 2.63 -8.13 5.78
N THR A 66 3.91 -7.76 5.62
CA THR A 66 4.36 -7.01 4.44
C THR A 66 4.24 -7.85 3.17
N LEU A 67 4.53 -9.15 3.25
CA LEU A 67 4.39 -10.07 2.12
C LEU A 67 2.91 -10.27 1.77
N ALA A 68 2.01 -10.46 2.74
CA ALA A 68 0.58 -10.57 2.47
C ALA A 68 0.03 -9.31 1.79
N HIS A 69 0.42 -8.12 2.26
CA HIS A 69 0.07 -6.87 1.61
C HIS A 69 0.61 -6.80 0.17
N GLN A 70 1.87 -7.17 -0.05
CA GLN A 70 2.48 -7.19 -1.38
C GLN A 70 1.79 -8.16 -2.33
N LEU A 71 1.41 -9.36 -1.88
CA LEU A 71 0.74 -10.36 -2.71
C LEU A 71 -0.62 -9.86 -3.22
N VAL A 72 -1.39 -9.16 -2.38
CA VAL A 72 -2.64 -8.50 -2.81
C VAL A 72 -2.35 -7.46 -3.89
N MET A 73 -1.33 -6.63 -3.68
CA MET A 73 -0.94 -5.61 -4.66
C MET A 73 -0.54 -6.24 -6.00
N GLU A 74 0.27 -7.31 -5.98
CA GLU A 74 0.67 -8.05 -7.17
C GLU A 74 -0.51 -8.68 -7.91
N GLU A 75 -1.48 -9.26 -7.19
CA GLU A 75 -2.69 -9.82 -7.79
C GLU A 75 -3.52 -8.74 -8.51
N VAL A 76 -3.69 -7.57 -7.88
CA VAL A 76 -4.42 -6.45 -8.48
C VAL A 76 -3.68 -5.90 -9.71
N MET A 77 -2.36 -5.76 -9.65
CA MET A 77 -1.53 -5.25 -10.75
C MET A 77 -1.60 -6.10 -12.03
N LYS A 78 -1.99 -7.38 -11.95
CA LYS A 78 -2.16 -8.23 -13.14
C LYS A 78 -3.15 -7.66 -14.15
N ASN A 79 -4.16 -6.92 -13.67
CA ASN A 79 -5.26 -6.44 -14.51
C ASN A 79 -5.53 -4.93 -14.36
N TYR A 80 -4.90 -4.26 -13.40
CA TYR A 80 -5.22 -2.87 -13.08
C TYR A 80 -3.99 -2.01 -12.83
N THR A 81 -4.03 -0.80 -13.38
CA THR A 81 -3.25 0.33 -12.85
C THR A 81 -3.79 0.65 -11.44
N LEU A 82 -2.89 0.74 -10.46
CA LEU A 82 -3.26 0.99 -9.07
C LEU A 82 -2.49 2.16 -8.46
N LEU A 83 -3.08 2.76 -7.42
CA LEU A 83 -2.42 3.71 -6.54
C LEU A 83 -2.25 3.05 -5.16
N PRO A 84 -1.02 2.73 -4.73
CA PRO A 84 -0.78 2.11 -3.44
C PRO A 84 -1.14 3.08 -2.31
N VAL A 85 -1.82 2.58 -1.27
CA VAL A 85 -1.92 3.33 -0.02
C VAL A 85 -0.84 2.90 0.95
N ARG A 86 -0.63 3.69 2.02
CA ARG A 86 0.34 3.35 3.05
C ARG A 86 -0.02 2.01 3.70
N PHE A 87 0.97 1.15 3.91
CA PHE A 87 0.84 -0.07 4.71
C PHE A 87 0.23 0.23 6.10
N GLY A 88 -0.71 -0.61 6.54
CA GLY A 88 -1.40 -0.44 7.82
C GLY A 88 -2.55 0.58 7.79
N THR A 89 -3.02 1.01 6.62
CA THR A 89 -4.17 1.92 6.52
C THR A 89 -5.47 1.16 6.77
N ILE A 90 -6.17 1.48 7.85
CA ILE A 90 -7.44 0.85 8.24
C ILE A 90 -8.53 1.92 8.36
N ALA A 91 -9.66 1.68 7.72
CA ALA A 91 -10.89 2.43 7.96
C ALA A 91 -11.69 1.77 9.09
N GLU A 92 -11.99 2.55 10.12
CA GLU A 92 -12.85 2.17 11.25
C GLU A 92 -14.25 2.77 11.12
N SER A 93 -15.21 2.22 11.87
CA SER A 93 -16.51 2.89 12.04
C SER A 93 -16.31 4.17 12.85
N LYS A 94 -17.00 5.24 12.46
CA LYS A 94 -16.96 6.51 13.22
C LYS A 94 -18.31 7.20 13.17
N ASN A 95 -18.82 7.61 14.33
CA ASN A 95 -20.13 8.25 14.47
C ASN A 95 -21.28 7.44 13.84
N GLY A 96 -21.24 6.11 13.95
CA GLY A 96 -22.25 5.21 13.37
C GLY A 96 -22.14 5.00 11.86
N ILE A 97 -21.16 5.60 11.17
CA ILE A 97 -20.93 5.41 9.75
C ILE A 97 -20.01 4.21 9.54
N ALA A 98 -20.47 3.22 8.77
CA ALA A 98 -19.72 2.02 8.43
C ALA A 98 -18.39 2.36 7.73
N PRO A 99 -17.32 1.57 7.96
CA PRO A 99 -16.02 1.78 7.32
C PRO A 99 -16.08 1.94 5.79
N GLU A 100 -16.86 1.11 5.11
CA GLU A 100 -17.03 1.10 3.65
C GLU A 100 -17.62 2.43 3.16
N GLU A 101 -18.65 2.94 3.84
CA GLU A 101 -19.26 4.23 3.52
C GLU A 101 -18.29 5.38 3.76
N ARG A 102 -17.46 5.29 4.82
CA ARG A 102 -16.38 6.26 5.05
C ARG A 102 -15.33 6.23 3.96
N ILE A 103 -14.94 5.04 3.48
CA ILE A 103 -14.01 4.89 2.35
C ILE A 103 -14.62 5.55 1.11
N LYS A 104 -15.89 5.28 0.83
CA LYS A 104 -16.61 5.86 -0.31
C LYS A 104 -16.63 7.39 -0.26
N GLU A 105 -17.10 7.97 0.84
CA GLU A 105 -17.34 9.40 0.95
C GLU A 105 -16.06 10.21 1.21
N LYS A 106 -15.13 9.72 2.04
CA LYS A 106 -13.95 10.49 2.46
C LYS A 106 -12.70 10.20 1.63
N VAL A 107 -12.58 9.02 1.05
CA VAL A 107 -11.43 8.65 0.22
C VAL A 107 -11.78 8.80 -1.24
N LEU A 108 -12.67 7.96 -1.77
CA LEU A 108 -12.92 7.88 -3.21
C LEU A 108 -13.58 9.14 -3.74
N LYS A 109 -14.69 9.57 -3.14
CA LYS A 109 -15.40 10.79 -3.54
C LYS A 109 -14.64 12.06 -3.19
N GLY A 110 -14.11 12.13 -1.96
CA GLY A 110 -13.40 13.31 -1.47
C GLY A 110 -12.14 13.68 -2.26
N ARG A 111 -11.53 12.71 -2.95
CA ARG A 111 -10.30 12.89 -3.75
C ARG A 111 -10.44 12.35 -5.17
N TYR A 112 -11.67 12.27 -5.68
CA TYR A 112 -11.99 11.63 -6.96
C TYR A 112 -11.15 12.15 -8.12
N THR A 113 -11.16 13.46 -8.34
CA THR A 113 -10.42 14.10 -9.45
C THR A 113 -8.92 13.86 -9.35
N GLU A 114 -8.37 13.87 -8.13
CA GLU A 114 -6.94 13.62 -7.89
C GLU A 114 -6.57 12.18 -8.26
N PHE A 115 -7.32 11.19 -7.76
CA PHE A 115 -7.06 9.79 -8.06
C PHE A 115 -7.25 9.45 -9.54
N LYS A 116 -8.27 10.03 -10.20
CA LYS A 116 -8.46 9.88 -11.65
C LYS A 116 -7.27 10.38 -12.45
N ASN A 117 -6.72 11.55 -12.09
CA ASN A 117 -5.56 12.09 -12.76
C ASN A 117 -4.31 11.24 -12.52
N LEU A 118 -4.07 10.83 -11.27
CA LEU A 118 -2.94 9.96 -10.93
C LEU A 118 -3.01 8.61 -11.65
N LEU A 119 -4.18 7.96 -11.67
CA LEU A 119 -4.36 6.70 -12.40
C LEU A 119 -4.09 6.86 -13.90
N ARG A 120 -4.59 7.95 -14.52
CA ARG A 120 -4.30 8.25 -15.92
C ARG A 120 -2.80 8.46 -16.15
N ASP A 121 -2.13 9.15 -15.24
CA ASP A 121 -0.70 9.44 -15.36
C ASP A 121 0.15 8.18 -15.18
N MET A 122 -0.31 7.19 -14.40
CA MET A 122 0.37 5.91 -14.17
C MET A 122 -0.01 4.83 -15.18
N ASP A 123 -1.03 5.05 -16.00
CA ASP A 123 -1.53 4.04 -16.92
C ASP A 123 -0.46 3.57 -17.91
N ASN A 124 -0.36 2.24 -18.08
CA ASN A 124 0.66 1.57 -18.90
C ASN A 124 2.12 1.91 -18.54
N LYS A 125 2.40 2.33 -17.30
CA LYS A 125 3.75 2.55 -16.79
C LYS A 125 4.14 1.51 -15.74
N ILE A 126 5.45 1.38 -15.55
CA ILE A 126 6.04 0.54 -14.51
C ILE A 126 6.94 1.37 -13.58
N GLU A 127 7.00 0.99 -12.31
CA GLU A 127 7.94 1.55 -11.35
C GLU A 127 9.25 0.73 -11.35
N LEU A 128 10.40 1.41 -11.42
CA LEU A 128 11.72 0.77 -11.39
C LEU A 128 12.58 1.41 -10.29
N GLY A 129 13.05 0.59 -9.35
CA GLY A 129 14.02 0.99 -8.33
C GLY A 129 15.45 0.63 -8.76
N VAL A 130 16.32 1.63 -8.93
CA VAL A 130 17.75 1.42 -9.24
C VAL A 130 18.60 1.70 -8.01
N ARG A 131 19.41 0.72 -7.60
CA ARG A 131 20.38 0.87 -6.50
C ARG A 131 21.80 0.64 -7.01
N ALA A 132 22.62 1.69 -6.98
CA ALA A 132 24.06 1.60 -7.25
C ALA A 132 24.85 1.46 -5.95
N LEU A 133 25.86 0.60 -5.95
CA LEU A 133 26.75 0.36 -4.80
C LEU A 133 28.20 0.41 -5.28
N TRP A 134 29.03 1.23 -4.63
CA TRP A 134 30.46 1.23 -4.86
C TRP A 134 31.10 0.02 -4.19
N LYS A 135 31.82 -0.79 -4.98
CA LYS A 135 32.51 -1.99 -4.46
C LYS A 135 33.79 -1.65 -3.70
N ASN A 136 34.46 -0.55 -4.08
CA ASN A 136 35.69 -0.10 -3.46
C ASN A 136 35.69 1.42 -3.33
N MET A 137 35.32 1.90 -2.14
CA MET A 137 35.26 3.33 -1.89
C MET A 137 36.65 3.98 -1.92
N ASN A 138 37.71 3.25 -1.58
CA ASN A 138 39.08 3.77 -1.58
C ASN A 138 39.57 4.07 -3.00
N ALA A 139 39.25 3.22 -3.98
CA ALA A 139 39.60 3.49 -5.38
C ALA A 139 38.90 4.76 -5.89
N ILE A 140 37.61 4.92 -5.57
CA ILE A 140 36.84 6.12 -5.92
C ILE A 140 37.41 7.36 -5.22
N PHE A 141 37.79 7.26 -3.94
CA PHE A 141 38.43 8.39 -3.26
C PHE A 141 39.78 8.77 -3.88
N GLN A 142 40.58 7.79 -4.32
CA GLN A 142 41.84 8.10 -5.02
C GLN A 142 41.60 8.78 -6.36
N GLU A 143 40.65 8.29 -7.15
CA GLU A 143 40.23 8.93 -8.41
C GLU A 143 39.80 10.39 -8.18
N ILE A 144 38.95 10.64 -7.17
CA ILE A 144 38.51 12.00 -6.80
C ILE A 144 39.69 12.91 -6.40
N VAL A 145 40.66 12.38 -5.64
CA VAL A 145 41.85 13.13 -5.22
C VAL A 145 42.76 13.44 -6.40
N ASP A 146 42.91 12.50 -7.33
CA ASP A 146 43.77 12.67 -8.51
C ASP A 146 43.20 13.67 -9.52
N GLU A 147 41.88 13.73 -9.67
CA GLU A 147 41.21 14.69 -10.54
C GLU A 147 41.10 16.09 -9.92
N ASN A 148 41.12 16.21 -8.60
CA ASN A 148 40.96 17.48 -7.91
C ASN A 148 42.27 18.03 -7.35
N LYS A 149 42.93 18.89 -8.14
CA LYS A 149 44.21 19.54 -7.78
C LYS A 149 44.20 20.27 -6.43
N LYS A 150 43.07 20.83 -5.98
CA LYS A 150 42.97 21.51 -4.68
C LYS A 150 42.98 20.53 -3.52
N ILE A 151 42.31 19.38 -3.66
CA ILE A 151 42.30 18.32 -2.64
C ILE A 151 43.66 17.64 -2.56
N LYS A 152 44.33 17.45 -3.70
CA LYS A 152 45.68 16.89 -3.77
C LYS A 152 46.72 17.70 -2.99
N GLN A 153 46.51 19.01 -2.82
CA GLN A 153 47.38 19.91 -2.07
C GLN A 153 47.14 19.90 -0.54
N LEU A 154 46.08 19.23 -0.07
CA LEU A 154 45.72 19.13 1.37
C LEU A 154 46.16 17.80 1.99
N ARG A 155 46.90 16.97 1.24
CA ARG A 155 47.55 15.74 1.69
C ARG A 155 48.98 16.04 2.11
#